data_AF-A0A0E2Q2P6-F1
#
_entry.id   AF-A0A0E2Q2P6-F1
#
_cell.length_a   1.000
_cell.length_b   1.000
_cell.length_c   1.000
_cell.angle_alpha   90.00
_cell.angle_beta   90.00
_cell.angle_gamma   90.00
#
_symmetry.space_group_name_H-M   'P 1'
#
loop_
_entity.id
_entity.type
_entity.pdbx_description
1 polymer ?
#
loop_
_entity_poly.entity_id
_entity_poly.type
_entity_poly.pdbx_seq_one_letter_code
_entity_poly.pdbx_strand_id
1 'polypeptide(L)'
;MDVVYNHTYSSYSSTFQLSVPAYYYRMHDNGSFQDGSGCGNETASEKEMYRKYMIYFLTYWAEEFGVDGFRFDLMGLHDVATMNAIRSAMDDIDPRILLYGERWDMGIDLPETKRPRRIMQP
;
A
#
# COMPACT_ATOMS: atom_id res chain seq x y z
N MET A 1 1.95 14.54 0.43
CA MET A 1 1.04 14.05 1.48
C MET A 1 1.58 12.73 2.03
N ASP A 2 1.63 12.58 3.34
CA ASP A 2 1.92 11.29 3.96
C ASP A 2 0.70 10.37 3.88
N VAL A 3 0.87 9.14 3.40
CA VAL A 3 -0.23 8.18 3.19
C VAL A 3 0.05 6.86 3.88
N VAL A 4 -0.95 6.39 4.63
CA VAL A 4 -0.88 5.16 5.42
C VAL A 4 -1.80 4.13 4.78
N TYR A 5 -1.27 3.42 3.78
CA TYR A 5 -1.96 2.27 3.18
C TYR A 5 -1.50 0.95 3.79
N ASN A 6 -0.45 0.93 4.60
CA ASN A 6 0.18 -0.31 5.04
C ASN A 6 -0.58 -1.03 6.18
N HIS A 7 -1.42 -0.32 6.93
CA HIS A 7 -2.28 -0.89 7.98
C HIS A 7 -3.57 -0.08 8.12
N THR A 8 -4.48 -0.59 8.95
CA THR A 8 -5.65 0.17 9.43
C THR A 8 -5.64 0.20 10.95
N TYR A 9 -6.32 1.19 11.54
CA TYR A 9 -6.40 1.34 13.00
C TYR A 9 -6.87 0.09 13.75
N SER A 10 -7.77 -0.70 13.17
CA SER A 10 -8.32 -1.90 13.81
C SER A 10 -8.40 -3.06 12.83
N SER A 11 -7.86 -4.22 13.22
CA SER A 11 -7.88 -5.43 12.40
C SER A 11 -9.29 -6.02 12.27
N TYR A 12 -10.14 -5.85 13.28
CA TYR A 12 -11.46 -6.50 13.34
C TYR A 12 -12.62 -5.57 12.97
N SER A 13 -12.50 -4.28 13.26
CA SER A 13 -13.58 -3.29 13.08
C SER A 13 -13.32 -2.32 11.92
N SER A 14 -12.32 -2.58 11.07
CA SER A 14 -12.15 -1.82 9.85
C SER A 14 -13.28 -2.06 8.86
N THR A 15 -13.56 -1.06 8.02
CA THR A 15 -14.53 -1.18 6.93
C THR A 15 -14.16 -2.32 5.98
N PHE A 16 -12.87 -2.55 5.74
CA PHE A 16 -12.39 -3.67 4.92
C PHE A 16 -12.75 -5.02 5.52
N GLN A 17 -12.48 -5.24 6.81
CA GLN A 17 -12.76 -6.50 7.46
C GLN A 17 -14.27 -6.75 7.60
N LEU A 18 -15.06 -5.70 7.85
CA LEU A 18 -16.52 -5.79 7.93
C LEU A 18 -17.17 -6.06 6.56
N SER A 19 -16.55 -5.58 5.47
CA SER A 19 -17.08 -5.75 4.12
C SER A 19 -16.71 -7.10 3.50
N VAL A 20 -15.41 -7.46 3.55
CA VAL A 20 -14.90 -8.72 3.00
C VAL A 20 -13.87 -9.29 3.97
N PRO A 21 -14.30 -10.14 4.92
CA PRO A 21 -13.43 -10.68 5.95
C PRO A 21 -12.18 -11.36 5.38
N ALA A 22 -11.02 -11.06 5.98
CA ALA A 22 -9.71 -11.64 5.68
C ALA A 22 -9.16 -11.42 4.26
N TYR A 23 -9.82 -10.63 3.41
CA TYR A 23 -9.34 -10.40 2.03
C TYR A 23 -8.27 -9.32 1.94
N TYR A 24 -8.50 -8.18 2.61
CA TYR A 24 -7.67 -6.97 2.48
C TYR A 24 -6.42 -6.95 3.36
N TYR A 25 -6.24 -8.00 4.16
CA TYR A 25 -5.13 -8.13 5.10
C TYR A 25 -4.29 -9.36 4.76
N ARG A 26 -3.01 -9.32 5.10
CA ARG A 26 -2.21 -10.54 5.10
C ARG A 26 -2.55 -11.33 6.36
N MET A 27 -2.80 -12.62 6.15
CA MET A 27 -3.18 -13.55 7.20
C MET A 27 -2.12 -14.64 7.31
N HIS A 28 -1.89 -15.15 8.50
CA HIS A 28 -1.20 -16.41 8.71
C HIS A 28 -2.13 -17.59 8.39
N ASP A 29 -1.57 -18.78 8.16
CA ASP A 29 -2.32 -20.00 7.86
C ASP A 29 -3.31 -20.40 8.98
N ASN A 30 -3.03 -20.00 10.22
CA ASN A 30 -3.90 -20.22 11.38
C ASN A 30 -5.09 -19.21 11.46
N GLY A 31 -5.20 -18.29 10.49
CA GLY A 31 -6.27 -17.29 10.43
C GLY A 31 -6.03 -16.03 11.26
N SER A 32 -4.88 -15.86 11.91
CA SER A 32 -4.54 -14.59 12.57
C SER A 32 -3.96 -13.57 11.59
N PHE A 33 -4.07 -12.28 11.91
CA PHE A 33 -3.46 -11.21 11.11
C PHE A 33 -1.93 -11.30 11.19
N GLN A 34 -1.26 -11.08 10.05
CA GLN A 34 0.16 -10.73 10.07
C GLN A 34 0.32 -9.30 10.57
N ASP A 35 1.46 -8.99 11.20
CA ASP A 35 1.71 -7.68 11.83
C ASP A 35 3.06 -7.09 11.42
N GLY A 36 3.32 -7.05 10.11
CA GLY A 36 4.49 -6.39 9.57
C GLY A 36 4.59 -4.90 9.93
N SER A 37 3.46 -4.24 10.22
CA SER A 37 3.45 -2.82 10.63
C SER A 37 3.81 -2.59 12.10
N GLY A 38 3.70 -3.63 12.94
CA GLY A 38 3.77 -3.51 14.40
C GLY A 38 2.56 -2.81 15.03
N CYS A 39 1.48 -2.64 14.28
CA CYS A 39 0.25 -1.95 14.67
C CYS A 39 -0.98 -2.88 14.70
N GLY A 40 -0.77 -4.19 14.73
CA GLY A 40 -1.77 -5.24 14.86
C GLY A 40 -2.33 -5.81 13.55
N ASN A 41 -1.99 -5.22 12.40
CA ASN A 41 -2.31 -5.75 11.07
C ASN A 41 -1.41 -5.16 9.98
N GLU A 42 -1.34 -5.84 8.85
CA GLU A 42 -0.86 -5.27 7.59
C GLU A 42 -1.84 -5.56 6.44
N THR A 43 -1.97 -4.61 5.53
CA THR A 43 -2.83 -4.74 4.36
C THR A 43 -2.14 -5.50 3.22
N ALA A 44 -2.93 -6.14 2.38
CA ALA A 44 -2.45 -6.98 1.30
C ALA A 44 -2.52 -6.26 -0.06
N SER A 45 -1.56 -5.38 -0.35
CA SER A 45 -1.49 -4.63 -1.62
C SER A 45 -1.45 -5.52 -2.86
N GLU A 46 -0.97 -6.76 -2.72
CA GLU A 46 -0.91 -7.70 -3.83
C GLU A 46 -2.29 -8.21 -4.28
N LYS A 47 -3.34 -7.99 -3.46
CA LYS A 47 -4.72 -8.31 -3.78
C LYS A 47 -5.29 -7.30 -4.76
N GLU A 48 -5.90 -7.80 -5.82
CA GLU A 48 -6.40 -7.00 -6.94
C GLU A 48 -7.27 -5.82 -6.50
N MET A 49 -8.26 -6.07 -5.63
CA MET A 49 -9.18 -5.01 -5.21
C MET A 49 -8.54 -4.00 -4.26
N TYR A 50 -7.51 -4.38 -3.51
CA TYR A 50 -6.79 -3.43 -2.67
C TYR A 50 -5.83 -2.57 -3.49
N ARG A 51 -5.12 -3.15 -4.46
CA ARG A 51 -4.36 -2.39 -5.46
C ARG A 51 -5.24 -1.36 -6.18
N LYS A 52 -6.42 -1.79 -6.64
CA LYS A 52 -7.39 -0.90 -7.29
C LYS A 52 -7.82 0.24 -6.38
N TYR A 53 -8.10 -0.05 -5.10
CA TYR A 53 -8.43 0.95 -4.09
C TYR A 53 -7.31 1.98 -3.91
N MET A 54 -6.06 1.53 -3.75
CA MET A 54 -4.91 2.42 -3.58
C MET A 54 -4.74 3.37 -4.77
N ILE A 55 -4.76 2.83 -6.00
CA ILE A 55 -4.62 3.63 -7.23
C ILE A 55 -5.75 4.65 -7.31
N TYR A 56 -7.01 4.22 -7.14
CA TYR A 56 -8.16 5.12 -7.24
C TYR A 56 -8.09 6.32 -6.28
N PHE A 57 -7.75 6.07 -5.00
CA PHE A 57 -7.70 7.17 -4.04
C PHE A 57 -6.49 8.08 -4.25
N LEU A 58 -5.35 7.54 -4.68
CA LEU A 58 -4.19 8.37 -5.02
C LEU A 58 -4.46 9.27 -6.23
N THR A 59 -5.08 8.74 -7.29
CA THR A 59 -5.46 9.54 -8.47
C THR A 59 -6.49 10.60 -8.08
N TYR A 60 -7.50 10.22 -7.29
CA TYR A 60 -8.49 11.16 -6.77
C TYR A 60 -7.85 12.31 -5.97
N TRP A 61 -6.89 12.03 -5.09
CA TRP A 61 -6.17 13.07 -4.35
C TRP A 61 -5.34 13.98 -5.27
N ALA A 62 -4.70 13.43 -6.29
CA ALA A 62 -3.92 14.21 -7.24
C ALA A 62 -4.81 15.12 -8.12
N GLU A 63 -5.93 14.60 -8.64
CA GLU A 63 -6.80 15.31 -9.57
C GLU A 63 -7.71 16.33 -8.87
N GLU A 64 -8.38 15.94 -7.78
CA GLU A 64 -9.39 16.79 -7.14
C GLU A 64 -8.78 17.83 -6.20
N PHE A 65 -7.65 17.50 -5.57
CA PHE A 65 -7.01 18.36 -4.58
C PHE A 65 -5.65 18.90 -5.02
N GLY A 66 -5.16 18.52 -6.20
CA GLY A 66 -3.88 19.02 -6.73
C GLY A 66 -2.67 18.62 -5.89
N VAL A 67 -2.68 17.42 -5.29
CA VAL A 67 -1.54 16.95 -4.47
C VAL A 67 -0.33 16.64 -5.35
N ASP A 68 0.79 17.33 -5.13
CA ASP A 68 2.02 17.19 -5.95
C ASP A 68 2.92 15.99 -5.59
N GLY A 69 2.51 15.14 -4.63
CA GLY A 69 3.31 13.99 -4.25
C GLY A 69 2.85 13.25 -3.01
N PHE A 70 3.29 12.00 -2.88
CA PHE A 70 2.93 11.08 -1.82
C PHE A 70 4.17 10.46 -1.16
N ARG A 71 4.20 10.51 0.16
CA ARG A 71 5.15 9.80 1.01
C ARG A 71 4.43 8.56 1.56
N PHE A 72 4.88 7.37 1.19
CA PHE A 72 4.30 6.12 1.66
C PHE A 72 4.93 5.72 2.99
N ASP A 73 4.10 5.73 4.02
CA ASP A 73 4.41 5.15 5.32
C ASP A 73 4.66 3.65 5.18
N LEU A 74 5.75 3.14 5.77
CA LEU A 74 6.17 1.74 5.70
C LEU A 74 6.04 1.14 4.28
N MET A 75 6.49 1.87 3.25
CA MET A 75 6.40 1.48 1.84
C MET A 75 6.93 0.06 1.55
N GLY A 76 7.87 -0.44 2.35
CA GLY A 76 8.37 -1.82 2.29
C GLY A 76 7.30 -2.91 2.44
N LEU A 77 6.15 -2.58 3.03
CA LEU A 77 5.00 -3.49 3.19
C LEU A 77 4.16 -3.62 1.92
N HIS A 78 4.36 -2.77 0.92
CA HIS A 78 3.64 -2.83 -0.35
C HIS A 78 4.42 -3.62 -1.40
N ASP A 79 3.72 -4.44 -2.18
CA ASP A 79 4.33 -5.19 -3.27
C ASP A 79 4.76 -4.27 -4.44
N VAL A 80 5.83 -4.66 -5.12
CA VAL A 80 6.44 -3.91 -6.24
C VAL A 80 5.43 -3.66 -7.35
N ALA A 81 4.60 -4.65 -7.67
CA ALA A 81 3.67 -4.54 -8.79
C ALA A 81 2.64 -3.43 -8.52
N THR A 82 2.14 -3.33 -7.28
CA THR A 82 1.28 -2.23 -6.85
C THR A 82 1.99 -0.89 -6.90
N MET A 83 3.21 -0.78 -6.37
CA MET A 83 3.94 0.48 -6.38
C MET A 83 4.27 0.96 -7.82
N ASN A 84 4.62 0.04 -8.72
CA ASN A 84 4.85 0.35 -10.14
C ASN A 84 3.56 0.80 -10.84
N ALA A 85 2.43 0.14 -10.54
CA ALA A 85 1.13 0.51 -11.10
C ALA A 85 0.70 1.90 -10.63
N ILE A 86 0.97 2.24 -9.36
CA ILE A 86 0.75 3.58 -8.81
C ILE A 86 1.63 4.60 -9.53
N ARG A 87 2.93 4.33 -9.72
CA ARG A 87 3.83 5.22 -10.46
C ARG A 87 3.30 5.50 -11.87
N SER A 88 2.91 4.46 -12.60
CA SER A 88 2.31 4.60 -13.94
C SER A 88 1.05 5.47 -13.91
N ALA A 89 0.15 5.24 -12.96
CA ALA A 89 -1.08 6.02 -12.85
C ALA A 89 -0.82 7.50 -12.50
N MET A 90 0.21 7.79 -11.70
CA MET A 90 0.61 9.17 -11.43
C MET A 90 1.29 9.82 -12.64
N ASP A 91 2.05 9.06 -13.45
CA ASP A 91 2.68 9.58 -14.68
C ASP A 91 1.65 9.98 -15.74
N ASP A 92 0.52 9.27 -15.80
CA ASP A 92 -0.61 9.62 -16.68
C ASP A 92 -1.28 10.95 -16.28
N ILE A 93 -1.16 11.36 -15.00
CA ILE A 93 -1.67 12.64 -14.49
C ILE A 93 -0.61 13.74 -14.65
N ASP A 94 0.53 13.58 -13.98
CA ASP A 94 1.68 14.47 -14.06
C ASP A 94 2.96 13.72 -13.63
N PRO A 95 3.93 13.50 -14.53
CA PRO A 95 5.16 12.78 -14.20
C PRO A 95 6.04 13.50 -13.16
N ARG A 96 5.74 14.76 -12.82
CA ARG A 96 6.44 15.51 -11.76
C ARG A 96 5.97 15.14 -10.35
N ILE A 97 4.83 14.45 -10.21
CA ILE A 97 4.31 14.02 -8.91
C ILE A 97 5.35 13.15 -8.20
N LEU A 98 5.77 13.58 -7.01
CA LEU A 98 6.80 12.88 -6.24
C LEU A 98 6.24 11.63 -5.56
N LEU A 99 6.89 10.48 -5.70
CA LEU A 99 6.59 9.27 -4.94
C LEU A 99 7.85 8.79 -4.22
N TYR A 100 7.75 8.64 -2.91
CA TYR A 100 8.82 8.10 -2.07
C TYR A 100 8.25 7.49 -0.81
N GLY A 101 9.05 6.78 -0.03
CA GLY A 101 8.58 6.16 1.20
C GLY A 101 9.64 5.32 1.89
N GLU A 102 9.24 4.73 3.01
CA GLU A 102 10.13 3.99 3.89
C GLU A 102 10.32 2.54 3.44
N ARG A 103 11.54 2.17 3.06
CA ARG A 103 11.87 0.83 2.59
C ARG A 103 12.51 -0.02 3.69
N TRP A 104 11.89 -0.04 4.87
CA TRP A 104 12.32 -0.92 5.95
C TRP A 104 12.06 -2.39 5.57
N ASP A 105 12.97 -3.29 5.94
CA ASP A 105 12.68 -4.73 5.90
C ASP A 105 11.92 -5.10 7.17
N MET A 106 10.61 -5.30 7.02
CA MET A 106 9.69 -5.57 8.14
C MET A 106 9.54 -7.08 8.41
N GLY A 107 10.32 -7.94 7.75
CA GLY A 107 10.28 -9.40 8.00
C GLY A 107 8.99 -10.08 7.55
N ILE A 108 8.25 -9.48 6.62
CA ILE A 108 6.93 -9.97 6.17
C ILE A 108 7.01 -11.12 5.18
N ASP A 109 5.94 -11.91 5.10
CA ASP A 109 5.87 -13.11 4.25
C ASP A 109 5.56 -12.79 2.78
N LEU A 110 6.19 -11.73 2.26
CA LEU A 110 6.25 -11.44 0.83
C LEU A 110 7.55 -12.00 0.24
N PRO A 111 7.48 -12.77 -0.86
CA PRO A 111 8.67 -13.17 -1.60
C PRO A 111 9.54 -11.96 -1.97
N GLU A 112 10.85 -12.11 -1.87
CA GLU A 112 11.82 -11.02 -2.12
C GLU A 112 11.67 -10.40 -3.54
N THR A 113 11.19 -11.18 -4.51
CA THR A 113 10.89 -10.70 -5.87
C THR A 113 9.71 -9.73 -5.93
N LYS A 114 8.85 -9.74 -4.92
CA LYS A 114 7.69 -8.85 -4.80
C LYS A 114 7.96 -7.65 -3.89
N ARG A 115 9.15 -7.49 -3.32
CA ARG A 115 9.50 -6.36 -2.44
C ARG A 115 10.18 -5.21 -3.21
N PRO A 116 9.83 -3.93 -2.98
CA PRO A 116 10.37 -2.79 -3.72
C PRO A 116 11.90 -2.78 -3.67
N ARG A 117 12.60 -2.64 -4.82
CA ARG A 117 14.07 -2.74 -4.88
C ARG A 117 14.81 -1.38 -4.92
N ARG A 118 14.13 -0.29 -5.27
CA ARG A 118 14.72 1.06 -5.35
C ARG A 118 13.61 2.12 -5.19
N ILE A 119 13.97 3.29 -4.66
CA ILE A 119 13.11 4.49 -4.76
C ILE A 119 12.89 4.72 -6.25
N MET A 120 11.64 4.67 -6.70
CA MET A 120 11.26 5.03 -8.07
C MET A 120 11.33 6.55 -8.19
N GLN A 121 12.56 7.06 -8.34
CA GLN A 121 12.78 8.33 -9.00
C GLN A 121 13.09 8.05 -10.48
N PRO A 122 12.73 8.99 -11.38
CA PRO A 122 12.97 8.85 -12.82
C PRO A 122 14.42 8.50 -13.18
#